data_AF-A0A327VL83-F1
#
_entry.id   AF-A0A327VL83-F1
#
_cell.length_a   1.000
_cell.length_b   1.000
_cell.length_c   1.000
_cell.angle_alpha   90.00
_cell.angle_beta   90.00
_cell.angle_gamma   90.00
#
_symmetry.space_group_name_H-M   'P 1'
#
loop_
_entity.id
_entity.type
_entity.pdbx_description
1 polymer ?
#
loop_
_entity_poly.entity_id
_entity_poly.type
_entity_poly.pdbx_seq_one_letter_code
_entity_poly.pdbx_strand_id
1 'polypeptide(L)'
;MTGYYVDPEVLRASAKSIMKAVEAVSKVHLDKLSGEKTEFGHDDASAAYKEFLATWHQALTKVLKDESEGSADGLKDSADRYEQDDGRTADALAKRAGSQ
;
A
#
# COMPACT_ATOMS: atom_id res chain seq x y z
N MET A 1 -29.06 11.94 4.34
CA MET A 1 -27.81 11.17 4.13
C MET A 1 -26.92 11.46 5.32
N THR A 2 -26.78 10.50 6.24
CA THR A 2 -25.83 10.59 7.34
C THR A 2 -24.43 10.64 6.73
N GLY A 3 -23.67 11.71 6.99
CA GLY A 3 -22.30 11.82 6.52
C GLY A 3 -21.52 10.57 6.89
N TYR A 4 -20.75 10.03 5.95
CA TYR A 4 -19.86 8.91 6.22
C TYR A 4 -18.91 9.31 7.35
N TYR A 5 -19.16 8.80 8.56
CA TYR A 5 -18.18 8.87 9.64
C TYR A 5 -17.04 7.93 9.24
N VAL A 6 -15.94 8.53 8.79
CA VAL A 6 -14.73 7.79 8.45
C VAL A 6 -13.89 7.72 9.70
N ASP A 7 -13.71 6.51 10.23
CA ASP A 7 -12.86 6.28 11.40
C ASP A 7 -11.37 6.33 10.99
N PRO A 8 -10.59 7.30 11.50
CA PRO A 8 -9.15 7.41 11.22
C PRO A 8 -8.37 6.13 11.54
N GLU A 9 -8.78 5.38 12.57
CA GLU A 9 -8.11 4.13 12.95
C GLU A 9 -8.32 3.03 11.91
N VAL A 10 -9.49 2.99 11.26
CA VAL A 10 -9.77 2.06 10.16
C VAL A 10 -8.92 2.39 8.93
N LEU A 11 -8.70 3.68 8.64
CA LEU A 11 -7.82 4.11 7.55
C LEU A 11 -6.35 3.71 7.84
N ARG A 12 -5.87 3.92 9.07
CA ARG A 12 -4.51 3.52 9.49
C ARG A 12 -4.32 2.00 9.47
N ALA A 13 -5.32 1.25 9.92
CA ALA A 13 -5.29 -0.22 9.87
C ALA A 13 -5.23 -0.74 8.42
N SER A 14 -6.00 -0.11 7.52
CA SER A 14 -5.97 -0.41 6.08
C SER A 14 -4.60 -0.11 5.48
N ALA A 15 -4.03 1.06 5.76
CA ALA A 15 -2.68 1.44 5.31
C ALA A 15 -1.62 0.44 5.79
N LYS A 16 -1.67 0.04 7.06
CA LYS A 16 -0.76 -0.97 7.63
C LYS A 16 -0.91 -2.34 6.95
N SER A 17 -2.13 -2.70 6.56
CA SER A 17 -2.39 -3.98 5.87
C SER A 17 -1.80 -3.98 4.47
N ILE A 18 -1.91 -2.87 3.74
CA ILE A 18 -1.26 -2.67 2.44
C ILE A 18 0.27 -2.80 2.58
N MET A 19 0.87 -2.09 3.54
CA MET A 19 2.33 -2.14 3.76
C MET A 19 2.83 -3.56 4.09
N LYS A 20 2.06 -4.33 4.87
CA LYS A 20 2.39 -5.74 5.15
C LYS A 20 2.37 -6.61 3.88
N ALA A 21 1.41 -6.39 3.00
CA ALA A 21 1.34 -7.10 1.72
C ALA A 21 2.53 -6.77 0.82
N VAL A 22 2.90 -5.48 0.74
CA VAL A 22 4.09 -5.01 0.02
C VAL A 22 5.37 -5.66 0.57
N GLU A 23 5.52 -5.70 1.90
CA GLU A 23 6.67 -6.33 2.54
C GLU A 23 6.72 -7.84 2.24
N ALA A 24 5.58 -8.53 2.23
CA ALA A 24 5.52 -9.95 1.86
C ALA A 24 5.95 -10.17 0.40
N VAL A 25 5.50 -9.30 -0.52
CA VAL A 25 5.90 -9.34 -1.93
C VAL A 25 7.41 -9.11 -2.11
N SER A 26 8.01 -8.22 -1.32
CA SER A 26 9.47 -7.96 -1.37
C SER A 26 10.33 -9.18 -0.98
N LYS A 27 9.74 -10.16 -0.29
CA LYS A 27 10.40 -11.42 0.08
C LYS A 27 10.34 -12.46 -1.04
N VAL A 28 9.58 -12.21 -2.11
CA VAL A 28 9.53 -13.09 -3.27
C VAL A 28 10.76 -12.85 -4.15
N HIS A 29 11.68 -13.81 -4.11
CA HIS A 29 12.93 -13.77 -4.87
C HIS A 29 12.76 -14.37 -6.28
N LEU A 30 12.01 -13.68 -7.15
CA LEU A 30 11.85 -14.11 -8.55
C LEU A 30 13.17 -14.14 -9.33
N ASP A 31 14.13 -13.29 -8.94
CA ASP A 31 15.50 -13.29 -9.44
C ASP A 31 16.19 -14.65 -9.20
N LYS A 32 16.01 -15.25 -8.03
CA LYS A 32 16.57 -16.57 -7.69
C LYS A 32 15.96 -17.69 -8.54
N LEU A 33 14.66 -17.63 -8.81
CA LEU A 33 13.98 -18.60 -9.69
C LEU A 33 14.51 -18.57 -11.13
N SER A 34 14.98 -17.41 -11.60
CA SER A 34 15.55 -17.27 -12.95
C SER A 34 16.95 -17.87 -13.09
N GLY A 35 17.66 -18.05 -11.97
CA GLY A 35 18.99 -18.63 -11.90
C GLY A 35 18.99 -20.14 -11.71
N GLU A 36 17.86 -20.74 -11.33
CA GLU A 36 17.73 -22.20 -11.29
C GLU A 36 17.75 -22.75 -12.71
N LYS A 37 18.47 -23.85 -12.90
CA LYS A 37 18.64 -24.50 -14.20
C LYS A 37 17.29 -25.09 -14.59
N THR A 38 16.51 -24.34 -15.35
CA THR A 38 15.18 -24.78 -15.76
C THR A 38 15.30 -25.93 -16.76
N GLU A 39 14.74 -27.10 -16.42
CA GLU A 39 14.75 -28.30 -17.26
C GLU A 39 13.72 -28.22 -18.40
N PHE A 40 13.74 -27.13 -19.18
CA PHE A 40 12.84 -27.01 -20.33
C PHE A 40 13.31 -27.81 -21.55
N GLY A 41 14.56 -28.27 -21.56
CA GLY A 41 15.16 -28.98 -22.70
C GLY A 41 15.26 -28.15 -23.99
N HIS A 42 14.95 -26.85 -23.93
CA HIS A 42 14.97 -25.89 -25.04
C HIS A 42 15.46 -24.52 -24.53
N ASP A 43 16.46 -23.97 -25.22
CA ASP A 43 17.08 -22.70 -24.84
C ASP A 43 16.12 -21.51 -24.96
N ASP A 44 15.27 -21.49 -25.99
CA ASP A 44 14.26 -20.45 -26.21
C ASP A 44 13.23 -20.39 -25.08
N ALA A 45 12.76 -21.55 -24.60
CA ALA A 45 11.84 -21.64 -23.48
C ALA A 45 12.48 -21.14 -22.18
N SER A 46 13.76 -21.45 -21.98
CA SER A 46 14.55 -20.96 -20.84
C SER A 46 14.76 -19.44 -20.90
N ALA A 47 14.98 -18.89 -22.09
CA ALA A 47 15.09 -17.45 -22.30
C ALA A 47 13.78 -16.72 -22.02
N ALA A 48 12.66 -17.21 -22.58
CA ALA A 48 11.33 -16.64 -22.35
C ALA A 48 10.93 -16.69 -20.86
N TYR A 49 11.26 -17.78 -20.16
CA TYR A 49 11.02 -17.89 -18.72
C TYR A 49 11.80 -16.87 -17.90
N LYS A 50 13.08 -16.65 -18.24
CA LYS A 50 13.90 -15.62 -17.57
C LYS A 50 13.36 -14.21 -17.81
N GLU A 51 12.94 -13.90 -19.03
CA GLU A 51 12.34 -12.61 -19.38
C GLU A 51 11.01 -12.38 -18.64
N PHE A 52 10.18 -13.43 -18.56
CA PHE A 52 8.95 -13.40 -17.77
C PHE A 52 9.24 -13.10 -16.29
N LEU A 53 10.18 -13.80 -15.67
CA LEU A 53 10.54 -13.58 -14.27
C LEU A 53 11.12 -12.18 -14.02
N ALA A 54 11.98 -11.68 -14.92
CA ALA A 54 12.54 -10.33 -14.83
C ALA A 54 11.45 -9.26 -14.90
N THR A 55 10.50 -9.41 -15.83
CA THR A 55 9.36 -8.49 -15.98
C THR A 55 8.49 -8.47 -14.73
N TRP A 56 8.14 -9.64 -14.21
CA TRP A 56 7.34 -9.75 -12.98
C TRP A 56 8.08 -9.23 -11.75
N HIS A 57 9.39 -9.47 -11.67
CA HIS A 57 10.21 -8.93 -10.60
C HIS A 57 10.17 -7.39 -10.59
N GLN A 58 10.33 -6.76 -11.76
CA GLN A 58 10.22 -5.30 -11.88
C GLN A 58 8.82 -4.79 -11.53
N ALA A 59 7.77 -5.45 -12.00
CA ALA A 59 6.39 -5.06 -11.70
C ALA A 59 6.12 -5.11 -10.18
N LEU A 60 6.53 -6.18 -9.51
CA LEU A 60 6.29 -6.40 -8.07
C LEU A 60 7.15 -5.50 -7.18
N THR A 61 8.41 -5.28 -7.53
CA THR A 61 9.36 -4.53 -6.69
C THR A 61 9.33 -3.02 -6.92
N LYS A 62 8.73 -2.56 -8.03
CA LYS A 62 8.65 -1.14 -8.38
C LYS A 62 7.21 -0.68 -8.55
N VAL A 63 6.56 -1.03 -9.66
CA VAL A 63 5.25 -0.44 -10.01
C VAL A 63 4.19 -0.70 -8.93
N LEU A 64 3.95 -1.98 -8.62
CA LEU A 64 2.94 -2.37 -7.65
C LEU A 64 3.31 -1.94 -6.23
N LYS A 65 4.61 -1.90 -5.93
CA LYS A 65 5.13 -1.41 -4.66
C LYS A 65 4.85 0.08 -4.50
N ASP A 66 5.28 0.90 -5.45
CA ASP A 66 5.13 2.36 -5.42
C ASP A 66 3.66 2.77 -5.35
N GLU A 67 2.78 2.13 -6.13
CA GLU A 67 1.33 2.38 -6.10
C GLU A 67 0.69 2.01 -4.75
N SER A 68 1.12 0.88 -4.18
CA SER A 68 0.62 0.41 -2.89
C SER A 68 1.10 1.29 -1.74
N GLU A 69 2.38 1.67 -1.72
CA GLU A 69 2.95 2.59 -0.74
C GLU A 69 2.28 3.96 -0.82
N GLY A 70 2.09 4.49 -2.04
CA GLY A 70 1.37 5.75 -2.26
C GLY A 70 -0.09 5.70 -1.80
N SER A 71 -0.77 4.58 -2.00
CA SER A 71 -2.14 4.38 -1.50
C SER A 71 -2.18 4.31 0.03
N ALA A 72 -1.23 3.63 0.65
CA ALA A 72 -1.11 3.55 2.10
C ALA A 72 -0.83 4.93 2.72
N ASP A 73 0.01 5.74 2.09
CA ASP A 73 0.29 7.10 2.54
C ASP A 73 -0.92 8.02 2.34
N GLY A 74 -1.65 7.90 1.23
CA GLY A 74 -2.91 8.61 1.03
C GLY A 74 -3.97 8.30 2.09
N LEU A 75 -4.04 7.06 2.58
CA LEU A 75 -4.92 6.67 3.68
C LEU A 75 -4.48 7.29 5.01
N LYS A 76 -3.18 7.36 5.30
CA LYS A 76 -2.67 8.04 6.51
C LYS A 76 -2.96 9.54 6.46
N ASP A 77 -2.67 10.19 5.33
CA ASP A 77 -2.96 11.61 5.13
C ASP A 77 -4.46 11.91 5.32
N SER A 78 -5.32 11.01 4.84
CA SER A 78 -6.76 11.13 5.03
C SER A 78 -7.15 11.00 6.50
N ALA A 79 -6.58 10.03 7.23
CA ALA A 79 -6.80 9.85 8.66
C ALA A 79 -6.42 11.11 9.46
N ASP A 80 -5.24 11.68 9.17
CA ASP A 80 -4.74 12.87 9.86
C ASP A 80 -5.61 14.11 9.57
N ARG A 81 -6.16 14.22 8.34
CA ARG A 81 -7.11 15.29 7.99
C ARG A 81 -8.42 15.16 8.74
N TYR A 82 -8.97 13.94 8.87
CA TYR A 82 -10.20 13.71 9.62
C TYR A 82 -10.03 14.09 11.10
N GLU A 83 -8.93 13.69 11.74
CA GLU A 83 -8.67 14.06 13.13
C GLU A 83 -8.48 15.58 13.32
N GLN A 84 -7.80 16.25 12.39
CA GLN A 84 -7.64 17.70 12.45
C GLN A 84 -8.96 18.45 12.27
N ASP A 85 -9.84 17.98 11.40
CA ASP A 85 -11.16 18.59 11.19
C ASP A 85 -12.10 18.35 12.38
N ASP A 86 -12.09 17.14 12.95
CA ASP A 86 -12.85 16.82 14.15
C ASP A 86 -12.35 17.63 15.35
N GLY A 87 -11.04 17.75 15.53
CA GLY A 87 -10.44 18.58 16.59
C GLY A 87 -10.80 20.06 16.45
N ARG A 88 -10.71 20.63 15.23
CA ARG A 88 -11.14 22.01 14.95
C ARG A 88 -12.62 22.24 15.25
N THR A 89 -13.45 21.26 14.94
CA THR A 89 -14.89 21.32 15.22
C THR A 89 -15.18 21.28 16.72
N ALA A 90 -14.52 20.38 17.45
CA ALA A 90 -14.64 20.26 18.90
C ALA A 90 -14.19 21.55 19.62
N ASP A 91 -13.06 22.13 19.23
CA ASP A 91 -12.56 23.39 19.78
C ASP A 91 -13.52 24.57 19.54
N ALA A 92 -14.10 24.65 18.34
CA ALA A 92 -15.07 25.69 18.00
C ALA A 92 -16.34 25.57 18.85
N LEU A 93 -16.82 24.34 19.09
CA LEU A 93 -17.97 24.08 19.96
C LEU A 93 -17.66 24.41 21.43
N ALA A 94 -16.47 24.03 21.92
CA ALA A 94 -16.05 24.32 23.29
C ALA A 94 -15.94 25.84 23.56
N LYS A 95 -15.35 26.60 22.62
CA LYS A 95 -15.30 28.07 22.70
C LYS A 95 -16.69 28.70 22.74
N ARG A 96 -17.63 28.17 21.96
CA ARG A 96 -19.01 28.66 21.91
C ARG A 96 -19.78 28.35 23.20
N ALA A 97 -19.52 27.21 23.83
CA ALA A 97 -20.16 26.79 25.08
C ALA A 97 -19.62 27.53 26.32
N GLY A 98 -18.34 27.91 26.34
CA GLY A 98 -17.74 28.70 27.44
C GLY A 98 -17.99 30.21 27.38
N SER A 99 -18.74 30.68 26.39
CA SER A 99 -19.07 32.11 26.17
C SER A 99 -20.51 32.48 26.58
N GLN A 100 -21.23 31.57 27.25
CA GLN A 100 -22.58 31.79 27.81
C GLN A 100 -22.53 31.79 29.34
#